data_AF-A0A2T2Z8E2-F1
#
_entry.id   AF-A0A2T2Z8E2-F1
#
_cell.length_a   1.000
_cell.length_b   1.000
_cell.length_c   1.000
_cell.angle_alpha   90.00
_cell.angle_beta   90.00
_cell.angle_gamma   90.00
#
_symmetry.space_group_name_H-M   'P 1'
#
loop_
_entity.id
_entity.type
_entity.pdbx_description
1 polymer ?
#
loop_
_entity_poly.entity_id
_entity_poly.type
_entity_poly.pdbx_seq_one_letter_code
_entity_poly.pdbx_strand_id
1 'polypeptide(L)'
;MHSEIPQPGGVSGRRSIAAVRSREILNYFGKCQACGYPAQAVLRTTLYSDGTITDAVIATCASPCGWSGTAAPTVMTVRTEL
;
A
#
# COMPACT_ATOMS: atom_id res chain seq x y z
N MET A 1 24.54 41.75 21.78
CA MET A 1 23.77 41.45 20.55
C MET A 1 23.68 39.95 20.41
N HIS A 2 22.83 39.34 21.25
CA HIS A 2 22.49 37.92 21.18
C HIS A 2 21.24 37.81 20.32
N SER A 3 21.34 37.23 19.13
CA SER A 3 20.16 36.81 18.39
C SER A 3 19.91 35.35 18.72
N GLU A 4 19.04 35.14 19.70
CA GLU A 4 18.47 33.83 19.99
C GLU A 4 17.57 33.41 18.82
N ILE A 5 17.89 32.26 18.21
CA ILE A 5 17.02 31.59 17.24
C ILE A 5 15.88 30.92 18.03
N PRO A 6 14.60 31.25 17.80
CA PRO A 6 13.50 30.51 18.43
C PRO A 6 13.31 29.15 17.74
N GLN A 7 13.43 28.07 18.53
CA GLN A 7 13.14 26.66 18.23
C GLN A 7 11.60 26.40 18.22
N PRO A 8 11.08 25.26 17.70
CA PRO A 8 10.98 24.04 18.51
C PRO A 8 11.29 22.76 17.69
N GLY A 9 11.92 21.74 18.26
CA GLY A 9 11.27 20.89 19.27
C GLY A 9 10.50 19.79 18.55
N GLY A 10 10.98 18.55 18.66
CA GLY A 10 10.56 17.42 17.85
C GLY A 10 9.04 17.22 17.76
N VAL A 11 8.56 17.04 16.54
CA VAL A 11 7.39 16.21 16.31
C VAL A 11 7.90 14.80 16.11
N SER A 12 7.57 13.92 17.06
CA SER A 12 7.28 12.53 16.71
C SER A 12 6.08 12.58 15.77
N GLY A 13 6.32 12.98 14.51
CA GLY A 13 5.30 13.40 13.59
C GLY A 13 4.48 12.19 13.20
N ARG A 14 3.15 12.26 13.34
CA ARG A 14 2.28 11.29 12.69
C ARG A 14 2.63 11.27 11.21
N ARG A 15 3.29 10.19 10.79
CA ARG A 15 3.63 9.94 9.40
C ARG A 15 2.34 10.05 8.58
N SER A 16 2.19 11.12 7.80
CA SER A 16 0.99 11.36 7.00
C SER A 16 1.21 10.87 5.57
N ILE A 17 0.11 10.57 4.88
CA ILE A 17 0.16 10.14 3.48
C ILE A 17 0.32 11.39 2.62
N ALA A 18 1.38 11.45 1.82
CA ALA A 18 1.63 12.53 0.87
C ALA A 18 1.03 12.22 -0.51
N ALA A 19 1.13 10.96 -0.97
CA ALA A 19 0.53 10.51 -2.22
C ALA A 19 0.21 9.02 -2.21
N VAL A 20 -0.78 8.62 -3.02
CA VAL A 20 -1.15 7.21 -3.24
C VAL A 20 -1.28 6.97 -4.73
N ARG A 21 -0.67 5.90 -5.21
CA ARG A 21 -0.87 5.40 -6.58
C ARG A 21 -1.28 3.94 -6.53
N SER A 22 -2.30 3.60 -7.31
CA SER A 22 -2.75 2.21 -7.48
C SER A 22 -2.52 1.77 -8.91
N ARG A 23 -2.03 0.54 -9.09
CA ARG A 23 -1.93 -0.12 -10.39
C ARG A 23 -2.51 -1.51 -10.29
N GLU A 24 -3.33 -1.89 -11.24
CA GLU A 24 -3.88 -3.24 -11.32
C GLU A 24 -2.79 -4.30 -11.53
N ILE A 25 -2.97 -5.45 -10.87
CA ILE A 25 -2.16 -6.65 -11.04
C ILE A 25 -3.00 -7.64 -11.86
N LEU A 26 -2.87 -7.55 -13.19
CA LEU A 26 -3.66 -8.33 -14.14
C LEU A 26 -3.45 -9.85 -14.02
N ASN A 27 -2.32 -10.28 -13.45
CA ASN A 27 -1.94 -11.67 -13.24
C ASN A 27 -2.08 -12.11 -11.77
N TYR A 28 -2.96 -11.48 -11.00
CA TYR A 28 -3.31 -11.93 -9.66
C TYR A 28 -4.40 -13.01 -9.72
N PHE A 29 -4.09 -14.21 -9.20
CA PHE A 29 -5.00 -15.37 -9.22
C PHE A 29 -5.47 -15.78 -7.83
N GLY A 30 -5.46 -14.84 -6.87
CA GLY A 30 -5.89 -15.10 -5.50
C GLY A 30 -7.40 -15.23 -5.34
N LYS A 31 -7.80 -15.82 -4.21
CA LYS A 31 -9.21 -16.00 -3.83
C LYS A 31 -9.59 -15.05 -2.70
N CYS A 32 -10.84 -14.60 -2.73
CA CYS A 32 -11.49 -13.87 -1.66
C CYS A 32 -11.45 -14.68 -0.36
N GLN A 33 -10.93 -14.08 0.71
CA GLN A 33 -10.83 -14.73 2.02
C GLN A 33 -12.19 -14.88 2.73
N ALA A 34 -13.22 -14.16 2.28
CA ALA A 34 -14.56 -14.25 2.85
C ALA A 34 -15.44 -15.33 2.20
N CYS A 35 -15.37 -15.50 0.86
CA CYS A 35 -16.28 -16.40 0.14
C CYS A 35 -15.60 -17.36 -0.86
N GLY A 36 -14.29 -17.30 -1.03
CA GLY A 36 -13.53 -18.20 -1.90
C GLY A 36 -13.61 -17.92 -3.41
N TYR A 37 -14.40 -16.92 -3.84
CA TYR A 37 -14.47 -16.50 -5.25
C TYR A 37 -13.16 -15.84 -5.70
N PRO A 38 -12.86 -15.83 -7.01
CA PRO A 38 -11.73 -15.07 -7.55
C PRO A 38 -11.75 -13.62 -7.08
N ALA A 39 -10.59 -13.11 -6.67
CA ALA A 39 -10.40 -11.71 -6.34
C ALA A 39 -9.45 -11.07 -7.35
N GLN A 40 -9.65 -9.79 -7.61
CA GLN A 40 -8.74 -8.95 -8.39
C GLN A 40 -7.87 -8.15 -7.42
N ALA A 41 -6.66 -7.76 -7.81
CA ALA A 41 -5.77 -7.04 -6.92
C ALA A 41 -5.10 -5.83 -7.57
N VAL A 42 -4.76 -4.86 -6.72
CA VAL A 42 -3.95 -3.69 -7.09
C VAL A 42 -2.70 -3.64 -6.23
N LEU A 43 -1.58 -3.20 -6.82
CA LEU A 43 -0.43 -2.73 -6.08
C LEU A 43 -0.68 -1.27 -5.70
N ARG A 44 -0.76 -1.01 -4.39
CA ARG A 44 -0.91 0.33 -3.82
C ARG A 44 0.43 0.81 -3.29
N THR A 45 1.03 1.76 -4.00
CA THR A 45 2.24 2.46 -3.58
C THR A 45 1.83 3.71 -2.81
N THR A 46 2.30 3.83 -1.57
CA THR A 46 2.01 4.97 -0.68
C THR A 46 3.32 5.71 -0.40
N LEU A 47 3.37 6.99 -0.79
CA LEU A 47 4.42 7.92 -0.39
C LEU A 47 3.96 8.66 0.86
N TYR A 48 4.82 8.71 1.86
CA TYR A 48 4.53 9.39 3.12
C TYR A 48 5.30 10.71 3.22
N SER A 49 4.89 11.57 4.15
CA SER A 49 5.46 12.90 4.37
C SER A 49 6.94 12.89 4.74
N ASP A 50 7.44 11.78 5.27
CA ASP A 50 8.85 11.54 5.61
C ASP A 50 9.67 11.07 4.40
N GLY A 51 9.06 10.96 3.21
CA GLY A 51 9.70 10.46 1.99
C GLY A 51 9.74 8.92 1.90
N THR A 52 9.36 8.20 2.95
CA THR A 52 9.34 6.74 2.93
C THR A 52 8.23 6.25 2.01
N ILE A 53 8.51 5.20 1.23
CA ILE A 53 7.55 4.56 0.31
C ILE A 53 7.18 3.17 0.85
N THR A 54 5.91 2.81 0.79
CA THR A 54 5.46 1.42 1.06
C THR A 54 4.57 0.91 -0.05
N ASP A 55 4.76 -0.36 -0.39
CA ASP A 55 3.91 -1.08 -1.32
C ASP A 55 3.04 -2.09 -0.58
N ALA A 56 1.76 -2.16 -0.94
CA ALA A 56 0.83 -3.16 -0.44
C ALA A 56 -0.05 -3.70 -1.58
N VAL A 57 -0.19 -5.02 -1.67
CA VAL A 57 -1.16 -5.63 -2.57
C VAL A 57 -2.51 -5.64 -1.88
N ILE A 58 -3.50 -4.99 -2.49
CA ILE A 58 -4.88 -4.95 -2.00
C ILE A 58 -5.74 -5.77 -2.94
N ALA A 59 -6.31 -6.86 -2.44
CA ALA A 59 -7.25 -7.70 -3.16
C ALA A 59 -8.68 -7.27 -2.86
N THR A 60 -9.54 -7.33 -3.87
CA THR A 60 -10.97 -7.02 -3.80
C THR A 60 -11.77 -8.10 -4.51
N CYS A 61 -12.83 -8.58 -3.86
CA CYS A 61 -13.81 -9.48 -4.43
C CYS A 61 -14.90 -8.66 -5.14
N ALA A 62 -14.98 -8.73 -6.47
CA ALA A 62 -15.96 -7.98 -7.25
C ALA A 62 -17.42 -8.44 -7.00
N SER A 63 -17.62 -9.71 -6.65
CA SER A 63 -18.93 -10.31 -6.35
C SER A 63 -18.75 -11.69 -5.69
N PRO A 64 -19.62 -12.14 -4.77
CA PRO A 64 -20.83 -11.45 -4.27
C PRO A 64 -20.62 -10.61 -3.00
N CYS A 65 -19.51 -10.78 -2.29
CA CYS A 65 -19.38 -10.26 -0.93
C CYS A 65 -18.72 -8.88 -0.80
N GLY A 66 -18.06 -8.37 -1.85
CA GLY A 66 -17.43 -7.04 -1.85
C GLY A 66 -16.19 -6.90 -0.96
N TRP A 67 -15.68 -7.99 -0.36
CA TRP A 67 -14.53 -7.96 0.55
C TRP A 67 -13.32 -7.28 -0.09
N SER A 68 -12.59 -6.48 0.68
CA SER A 68 -11.29 -5.95 0.32
C SER A 68 -10.29 -6.06 1.49
N GLY A 69 -9.02 -6.34 1.18
CA GLY A 69 -8.00 -6.48 2.19
C GLY A 69 -6.61 -6.67 1.61
N THR A 70 -5.59 -6.61 2.47
CA THR A 70 -4.21 -6.92 2.07
C THR A 70 -4.09 -8.39 1.68
N ALA A 71 -3.39 -8.66 0.58
CA ALA A 71 -3.11 -10.01 0.12
C ALA A 71 -1.60 -10.19 -0.08
N ALA A 72 -1.13 -11.44 -0.01
CA ALA A 72 0.19 -11.75 -0.50
C ALA A 72 0.22 -11.58 -2.03
N PRO A 73 1.31 -11.07 -2.63
CA PRO A 73 1.50 -11.11 -4.07
C PRO A 73 1.62 -12.56 -4.54
N THR A 74 0.49 -13.18 -4.90
CA THR A 74 0.47 -14.48 -5.56
C THR A 74 0.60 -14.24 -7.07
N VAL A 75 1.74 -13.70 -7.49
CA VAL A 75 2.07 -13.57 -8.90
C VAL A 75 2.62 -14.91 -9.39
N MET A 76 2.12 -15.42 -10.51
CA MET A 76 2.58 -16.71 -11.08
C MET A 76 4.07 -16.73 -11.41
N THR A 77 4.70 -15.57 -11.51
CA THR A 77 6.15 -15.41 -11.70
C THR A 77 6.66 -14.34 -10.76
N VAL A 78 7.50 -14.74 -9.81
CA VAL A 78 8.42 -13.79 -9.16
C VAL A 78 9.43 -13.39 -10.23
N ARG A 79 9.48 -12.10 -10.59
CA ARG A 79 10.66 -11.57 -11.26
C ARG A 79 11.76 -11.44 -10.22
N THR A 80 12.63 -12.44 -10.14
CA THR A 80 13.91 -12.31 -9.47
C THR A 80 14.84 -11.60 -10.46
N GLU A 81 15.07 -10.31 -10.25
CA GLU A 81 16.14 -9.60 -10.93
C GLU A 81 17.47 -10.12 -10.33
N LEU A 82 18.35 -10.66 -11.19
CA LEU A 82 19.61 -11.31 -10.85
C LEU A 82 20.79 -10.40 -11.21
#